data_AF-A0A9Q1ZBG6-F1
#
_entry.id   AF-A0A9Q1ZBG6-F1
#
_cell.length_a   1.000
_cell.length_b   1.000
_cell.length_c   1.000
_cell.angle_alpha   90.00
_cell.angle_beta   90.00
_cell.angle_gamma   90.00
#
_symmetry.space_group_name_H-M   'P 1'
#
loop_
_entity.id
_entity.type
_entity.pdbx_description
1 polymer ?
#
loop_
_entity_poly.entity_id
_entity_poly.type
_entity_poly.pdbx_seq_one_letter_code
_entity_poly.pdbx_strand_id
1 'polypeptide(L)'
;MNLLIGGDLVPTESNIDLFNNADIELLLGKELINIWGICDIKIFNLETPLTDEENCIHKYGPNLIAPISSINGIRALSPSLVTLANNHILDQGEEGLRATENVLKQNSIPFIGVGQDLTNMIKFHIIEKDGVKIGVYACAEHEFTVATENSAGANPFDPLTTLDDICNLKQECDYLIVLYHGGKEEYRYPSPYLQKVCRRIVDKGADIVICQHSHCIGCMEQYNESHIVYGQGNFIFDACDNEFWNTSLLIKIEVEEKLNIEYIPIVKKENCIRLATEEMKRNILADFNKRSDEILQKGLIEEKYNEFAKNKIQFYLRSFCGFGKWLSRIDRHLLRGRLLRKLYNNNQILKIQNFIECEAHRELVLMGLKGENNSGTKKSYK
;
A
#
# COMPACT_ATOMS: atom_id res chain seq x y z
N MET A 1 1.70 26.26 5.51
CA MET A 1 0.93 25.38 4.60
C MET A 1 0.71 24.04 5.29
N ASN A 2 -0.51 23.49 5.23
CA ASN A 2 -0.88 22.23 5.91
C ASN A 2 -1.32 21.15 4.92
N LEU A 3 -0.67 20.00 4.97
CA LEU A 3 -1.00 18.82 4.18
C LEU A 3 -1.65 17.77 5.06
N LEU A 4 -2.56 16.99 4.48
CA LEU A 4 -3.16 15.83 5.11
C LEU A 4 -3.06 14.63 4.18
N ILE A 5 -2.44 13.56 4.66
CA ILE A 5 -2.25 12.32 3.90
C ILE A 5 -3.09 11.21 4.54
N GLY A 6 -4.07 10.72 3.78
CA GLY A 6 -4.85 9.53 4.07
C GLY A 6 -4.19 8.29 3.47
N GLY A 7 -4.45 7.13 4.09
CA GLY A 7 -4.06 5.82 3.55
C GLY A 7 -4.97 5.36 2.44
N ASP A 8 -5.28 4.09 2.50
CA ASP A 8 -5.97 3.36 1.44
C ASP A 8 -7.46 3.72 1.43
N LEU A 9 -7.93 4.21 0.28
CA LEU A 9 -9.32 4.54 0.00
C LEU A 9 -9.85 3.58 -1.05
N VAL A 10 -10.89 2.85 -0.69
CA VAL A 10 -11.63 1.93 -1.54
C VAL A 10 -13.11 2.12 -1.23
N PRO A 11 -13.90 2.71 -2.14
CA PRO A 11 -15.34 2.61 -2.08
C PRO A 11 -15.74 1.13 -2.16
N THR A 12 -16.39 0.63 -1.11
CA THR A 12 -16.82 -0.77 -1.00
C THR A 12 -18.32 -0.88 -1.19
N GLU A 13 -18.83 -2.08 -1.45
CA GLU A 13 -20.28 -2.33 -1.55
C GLU A 13 -21.07 -1.77 -0.36
N SER A 14 -20.47 -1.79 0.84
CA SER A 14 -21.12 -1.31 2.06
C SER A 14 -21.30 0.21 2.13
N ASN A 15 -20.49 1.02 1.46
CA ASN A 15 -20.55 2.49 1.52
C ASN A 15 -20.64 3.17 0.15
N ILE A 16 -20.84 2.41 -0.92
CA ILE A 16 -20.83 2.92 -2.30
C ILE A 16 -21.86 4.02 -2.54
N ASP A 17 -23.04 3.91 -1.92
CA ASP A 17 -24.09 4.92 -2.05
C ASP A 17 -23.68 6.27 -1.46
N LEU A 18 -22.88 6.27 -0.38
CA LEU A 18 -22.37 7.50 0.23
C LEU A 18 -21.37 8.19 -0.71
N PHE A 19 -20.54 7.41 -1.43
CA PHE A 19 -19.68 7.96 -2.48
C PHE A 19 -20.50 8.49 -3.66
N ASN A 20 -21.48 7.73 -4.14
CA ASN A 20 -22.32 8.13 -5.28
C ASN A 20 -23.07 9.43 -5.01
N ASN A 21 -23.58 9.61 -3.80
CA ASN A 21 -24.34 10.80 -3.36
C ASN A 21 -23.45 11.94 -2.86
N ALA A 22 -22.13 11.72 -2.76
CA ALA A 22 -21.18 12.67 -2.17
C ALA A 22 -21.46 13.04 -0.70
N ASP A 23 -21.95 12.08 0.09
CA ASP A 23 -22.30 12.23 1.50
C ASP A 23 -21.05 12.21 2.42
N ILE A 24 -20.10 13.12 2.18
CA ILE A 24 -18.81 13.16 2.89
C ILE A 24 -18.94 13.34 4.41
N GLU A 25 -20.01 13.98 4.88
CA GLU A 25 -20.26 14.14 6.32
C GLU A 25 -20.59 12.81 6.99
N LEU A 26 -21.26 11.91 6.27
CA LEU A 26 -21.51 10.56 6.76
C LEU A 26 -20.25 9.70 6.68
N LEU A 27 -19.45 9.85 5.62
CA LEU A 27 -18.17 9.12 5.46
C LEU A 27 -17.16 9.47 6.56
N LEU A 28 -16.95 10.77 6.84
CA LEU A 28 -15.91 11.24 7.75
C LEU A 28 -16.40 11.57 9.17
N GLY A 29 -17.67 11.95 9.31
CA GLY A 29 -18.19 12.60 10.51
C GLY A 29 -17.81 14.09 10.60
N LYS A 30 -18.65 14.87 11.30
CA LYS A 30 -18.53 16.33 11.43
C LYS A 30 -17.17 16.80 11.97
N GLU A 31 -16.66 16.14 13.00
CA GLU A 31 -15.41 16.51 13.66
C GLU A 31 -14.22 16.39 12.70
N LEU A 32 -14.16 15.28 11.96
CA LEU A 32 -13.11 15.04 10.99
C LEU A 32 -13.25 15.95 9.77
N ILE A 33 -14.47 16.25 9.32
CA ILE A 33 -14.70 17.23 8.25
C ILE A 33 -14.09 18.59 8.59
N ASN A 34 -14.16 19.04 9.84
CA ASN A 34 -13.59 20.32 10.22
C ASN A 34 -12.06 20.34 10.06
N ILE A 35 -11.39 19.28 10.49
CA ILE A 35 -9.93 19.11 10.31
C ILE A 35 -9.59 18.98 8.83
N TRP A 36 -10.36 18.19 8.09
CA TRP A 36 -10.19 17.98 6.66
C TRP A 36 -10.35 19.30 5.88
N GLY A 37 -11.36 20.10 6.21
CA GLY A 37 -11.72 21.33 5.50
C GLY A 37 -10.68 22.44 5.60
N ILE A 38 -9.90 22.49 6.68
CA ILE A 38 -8.86 23.53 6.90
C ILE A 38 -7.49 23.17 6.32
N CYS A 39 -7.31 21.95 5.80
CA CYS A 39 -6.05 21.53 5.20
C CYS A 39 -5.94 22.00 3.74
N ASP A 40 -4.77 22.51 3.38
CA ASP A 40 -4.48 23.10 2.07
C ASP A 40 -4.35 22.05 0.97
N ILE A 41 -3.71 20.93 1.32
CA ILE A 41 -3.38 19.85 0.40
C ILE A 41 -3.88 18.55 0.99
N LYS A 42 -4.61 17.77 0.19
CA LYS A 42 -5.14 16.45 0.58
C LYS A 42 -4.65 15.39 -0.38
N ILE A 43 -4.03 14.35 0.15
CA ILE A 43 -3.46 13.24 -0.61
C ILE A 43 -3.98 11.93 -0.04
N PHE A 44 -4.34 10.97 -0.90
CA PHE A 44 -4.67 9.61 -0.46
C PHE A 44 -4.43 8.59 -1.58
N ASN A 45 -4.39 7.32 -1.21
CA ASN A 45 -4.22 6.21 -2.14
C ASN A 45 -5.61 5.70 -2.58
N LEU A 46 -5.90 5.75 -3.89
CA LEU A 46 -7.10 5.13 -4.44
C LEU A 46 -6.74 3.71 -4.87
N GLU A 47 -7.06 2.75 -4.00
CA GLU A 47 -6.62 1.35 -4.11
C GLU A 47 -7.67 0.47 -4.79
N THR A 48 -8.33 1.01 -5.80
CA THR A 48 -9.28 0.25 -6.61
C THR A 48 -9.48 0.94 -7.95
N PRO A 49 -9.67 0.20 -9.04
CA PRO A 49 -10.08 0.77 -10.31
C PRO A 49 -11.53 1.27 -10.24
N LEU A 50 -11.77 2.43 -10.84
CA LEU A 50 -13.09 3.00 -11.08
C LEU A 50 -13.58 2.62 -12.48
N THR A 51 -14.46 1.64 -12.57
CA THR A 51 -15.01 1.13 -13.83
C THR A 51 -16.40 0.52 -13.61
N ASP A 52 -17.26 0.64 -14.62
CA ASP A 52 -18.58 0.00 -14.65
C ASP A 52 -18.54 -1.36 -15.39
N GLU A 53 -17.39 -1.70 -15.97
CA GLU A 53 -17.13 -2.96 -16.66
C GLU A 53 -16.20 -3.85 -15.82
N GLU A 54 -16.65 -5.06 -15.53
CA GLU A 54 -15.86 -6.08 -14.83
C GLU A 54 -14.97 -6.82 -15.85
N ASN A 55 -13.66 -6.75 -15.64
CA ASN A 55 -12.65 -7.44 -16.45
C ASN A 55 -11.49 -7.94 -15.57
N CYS A 56 -11.83 -8.82 -14.63
CA CYS A 56 -10.90 -9.31 -13.61
C CYS A 56 -9.61 -9.91 -14.19
N ILE A 57 -8.44 -9.46 -13.71
CA ILE A 57 -7.17 -10.12 -14.01
C ILE A 57 -7.04 -11.46 -13.28
N HIS A 58 -6.25 -12.37 -13.85
CA HIS A 58 -5.93 -13.63 -13.19
C HIS A 58 -4.77 -13.44 -12.20
N LYS A 59 -5.12 -13.26 -10.92
CA LYS A 59 -4.15 -13.08 -9.83
C LYS A 59 -4.46 -13.91 -8.58
N TYR A 60 -3.50 -13.95 -7.67
CA TYR A 60 -3.73 -14.44 -6.31
C TYR A 60 -4.11 -13.26 -5.41
N GLY A 61 -5.29 -13.32 -4.80
CA GLY A 61 -5.88 -12.21 -4.04
C GLY A 61 -7.24 -11.79 -4.61
N PRO A 62 -7.96 -10.87 -3.96
CA PRO A 62 -9.24 -10.36 -4.47
C PRO A 62 -9.02 -9.40 -5.64
N ASN A 63 -9.94 -9.40 -6.61
CA ASN A 63 -10.04 -8.33 -7.59
C ASN A 63 -11.05 -7.29 -7.08
N LEU A 64 -10.58 -6.07 -6.83
CA LEU A 64 -11.40 -4.95 -6.41
C LEU A 64 -12.00 -4.22 -7.61
N ILE A 65 -13.14 -3.59 -7.39
CA ILE A 65 -13.84 -2.75 -8.36
C ILE A 65 -14.70 -1.75 -7.60
N ALA A 66 -14.77 -0.52 -8.10
CA ALA A 66 -15.79 0.44 -7.71
C ALA A 66 -16.39 1.09 -8.98
N PRO A 67 -17.70 1.41 -9.00
CA PRO A 67 -18.32 2.05 -10.14
C PRO A 67 -17.77 3.45 -10.37
N ILE A 68 -17.83 3.92 -11.62
CA ILE A 68 -17.33 5.24 -12.03
C ILE A 68 -18.02 6.34 -11.22
N SER A 69 -19.30 6.15 -10.86
CA SER A 69 -20.08 7.09 -10.04
C SER A 69 -19.47 7.40 -8.67
N SER A 70 -18.60 6.54 -8.13
CA SER A 70 -17.88 6.77 -6.87
C SER A 70 -17.00 8.03 -6.92
N ILE A 71 -16.67 8.50 -8.13
CA ILE A 71 -15.93 9.75 -8.35
C ILE A 71 -16.63 10.96 -7.71
N ASN A 72 -17.95 10.94 -7.54
CA ASN A 72 -18.70 12.03 -6.91
C ASN A 72 -18.21 12.30 -5.49
N GLY A 73 -18.11 11.25 -4.68
CA GLY A 73 -17.62 11.31 -3.31
C GLY A 73 -16.12 11.59 -3.25
N ILE A 74 -15.33 10.98 -4.13
CA ILE A 74 -13.88 11.23 -4.23
C ILE A 74 -13.63 12.72 -4.55
N ARG A 75 -14.38 13.31 -5.49
CA ARG A 75 -14.30 14.74 -5.80
C ARG A 75 -14.75 15.60 -4.63
N ALA A 76 -15.78 15.20 -3.89
CA ALA A 76 -16.26 15.93 -2.72
C ALA A 76 -15.23 15.92 -1.57
N LEU A 77 -14.41 14.87 -1.45
CA LEU A 77 -13.24 14.88 -0.56
C LEU A 77 -12.19 15.92 -0.96
N SER A 78 -12.29 16.51 -2.16
CA SER A 78 -11.43 17.59 -2.65
C SER A 78 -9.93 17.25 -2.61
N PRO A 79 -9.48 16.12 -3.20
CA PRO A 79 -8.07 15.77 -3.27
C PRO A 79 -7.28 16.81 -4.08
N SER A 80 -6.08 17.11 -3.60
CA SER A 80 -5.06 17.81 -4.39
C SER A 80 -4.26 16.83 -5.24
N LEU A 81 -4.14 15.58 -4.79
CA LEU A 81 -3.44 14.51 -5.49
C LEU A 81 -3.97 13.15 -5.04
N VAL A 82 -4.10 12.20 -5.96
CA VAL A 82 -4.38 10.80 -5.65
C VAL A 82 -3.21 9.94 -6.12
N THR A 83 -2.76 9.01 -5.30
CA THR A 83 -1.84 7.97 -5.79
C THR A 83 -2.60 6.74 -6.24
N LEU A 84 -2.17 6.18 -7.36
CA LEU A 84 -2.64 4.93 -7.95
C LEU A 84 -1.54 3.85 -7.93
N ALA A 85 -0.37 4.13 -7.34
CA ALA A 85 0.68 3.13 -7.14
C ALA A 85 0.27 2.18 -6.01
N ASN A 86 -0.45 1.12 -6.36
CA ASN A 86 -0.86 0.08 -5.43
C ASN A 86 -1.07 -1.28 -6.14
N ASN A 87 -1.27 -2.33 -5.34
CA ASN A 87 -1.41 -3.70 -5.82
C ASN A 87 -2.81 -4.04 -6.36
N HIS A 88 -3.71 -3.06 -6.47
CA HIS A 88 -5.11 -3.26 -6.87
C HIS A 88 -5.54 -2.47 -8.12
N ILE A 89 -4.76 -1.50 -8.59
CA ILE A 89 -5.19 -0.60 -9.68
C ILE A 89 -5.48 -1.30 -11.02
N LEU A 90 -4.88 -2.47 -11.27
CA LEU A 90 -5.13 -3.29 -12.47
C LEU A 90 -6.08 -4.46 -12.24
N ASP A 91 -6.83 -4.47 -11.14
CA ASP A 91 -7.71 -5.60 -10.82
C ASP A 91 -8.76 -5.85 -11.89
N GLN A 92 -9.17 -4.81 -12.62
CA GLN A 92 -10.09 -4.86 -13.75
C GLN A 92 -9.38 -4.65 -15.10
N GLY A 93 -8.11 -5.05 -15.19
CA GLY A 93 -7.30 -4.96 -16.40
C GLY A 93 -6.89 -3.53 -16.77
N GLU A 94 -6.29 -3.40 -17.96
CA GLU A 94 -5.87 -2.09 -18.48
C GLU A 94 -7.07 -1.19 -18.77
N GLU A 95 -8.22 -1.76 -19.08
CA GLU A 95 -9.48 -1.04 -19.28
C GLU A 95 -9.92 -0.35 -17.98
N GLY A 96 -9.86 -1.06 -16.84
CA GLY A 96 -10.18 -0.50 -15.53
C GLY A 96 -9.24 0.64 -15.12
N LEU A 97 -7.93 0.47 -15.32
CA LEU A 97 -6.95 1.55 -15.12
C LEU A 97 -7.26 2.75 -16.01
N ARG A 98 -7.51 2.53 -17.30
CA ARG A 98 -7.80 3.61 -18.26
C ARG A 98 -9.10 4.34 -17.92
N ALA A 99 -10.14 3.63 -17.51
CA ALA A 99 -11.39 4.22 -17.04
C ALA A 99 -11.15 5.11 -15.81
N THR A 100 -10.32 4.63 -14.86
CA THR A 100 -9.91 5.37 -13.66
C THR A 100 -9.15 6.66 -14.03
N GLU A 101 -8.14 6.58 -14.89
CA GLU A 101 -7.39 7.74 -15.35
C GLU A 101 -8.31 8.76 -16.05
N ASN A 102 -9.23 8.28 -16.90
CA ASN A 102 -10.14 9.14 -17.65
C ASN A 102 -11.10 9.88 -16.72
N VAL A 103 -11.72 9.19 -15.75
CA VAL A 103 -12.67 9.83 -14.83
C VAL A 103 -11.97 10.84 -13.91
N LEU A 104 -10.73 10.56 -13.47
CA LEU A 104 -9.91 11.51 -12.71
C LEU A 104 -9.57 12.75 -13.56
N LYS A 105 -9.12 12.58 -14.81
CA LYS A 105 -8.85 13.68 -15.76
C LYS A 105 -10.08 14.54 -16.01
N GLN A 106 -11.23 13.93 -16.25
CA GLN A 106 -12.50 14.64 -16.47
C GLN A 106 -12.93 15.48 -15.27
N ASN A 107 -12.58 15.04 -14.06
CA ASN A 107 -12.87 15.76 -12.82
C ASN A 107 -11.71 16.66 -12.36
N SER A 108 -10.66 16.83 -13.18
CA SER A 108 -9.48 17.65 -12.87
C SER A 108 -8.79 17.26 -11.55
N ILE A 109 -8.76 15.96 -11.24
CA ILE A 109 -8.05 15.42 -10.07
C ILE A 109 -6.68 14.93 -10.52
N PRO A 110 -5.58 15.56 -10.06
CA PRO A 110 -4.23 15.09 -10.35
C PRO A 110 -3.99 13.70 -9.75
N PHE A 111 -3.23 12.87 -10.46
CA PHE A 111 -2.82 11.56 -9.95
C PHE A 111 -1.41 11.18 -10.39
N ILE A 112 -0.80 10.25 -9.64
CA ILE A 112 0.53 9.70 -9.89
C ILE A 112 0.56 8.19 -9.62
N GLY A 113 1.68 7.55 -9.93
CA GLY A 113 1.97 6.17 -9.56
C GLY A 113 1.54 5.12 -10.58
N VAL A 114 1.21 5.51 -11.82
CA VAL A 114 0.81 4.60 -12.90
C VAL A 114 1.37 5.06 -14.25
N GLY A 115 1.39 4.14 -15.21
CA GLY A 115 1.82 4.39 -16.58
C GLY A 115 1.30 3.34 -17.56
N GLN A 116 1.42 3.64 -18.85
CA GLN A 116 1.09 2.68 -19.93
C GLN A 116 2.19 1.63 -20.13
N ASP A 117 3.39 1.92 -19.65
CA ASP A 117 4.57 1.08 -19.57
C ASP A 117 5.59 1.79 -18.65
N LEU A 118 6.77 1.19 -18.43
CA LEU A 118 7.81 1.79 -17.59
C LEU A 118 8.40 3.11 -18.13
N THR A 119 8.29 3.38 -19.44
CA THR A 119 8.79 4.61 -20.07
C THR A 119 7.78 5.76 -19.99
N ASN A 120 6.49 5.44 -19.96
CA ASN A 120 5.37 6.38 -19.94
C ASN A 120 4.70 6.44 -18.55
N MET A 121 5.51 6.59 -17.50
CA MET A 121 5.07 6.64 -16.11
C MET A 121 4.85 8.06 -15.59
N ILE A 122 3.74 8.28 -14.90
CA ILE A 122 3.51 9.48 -14.09
C ILE A 122 3.98 9.18 -12.65
N LYS A 123 5.30 9.15 -12.43
CA LYS A 123 5.89 8.68 -11.16
C LYS A 123 5.69 9.65 -9.98
N PHE A 124 5.61 10.95 -10.27
CA PHE A 124 5.58 12.00 -9.28
C PHE A 124 4.78 13.23 -9.71
N HIS A 125 4.46 14.09 -8.75
CA HIS A 125 3.87 15.39 -8.97
C HIS A 125 4.49 16.42 -8.02
N ILE A 126 4.71 17.65 -8.49
CA ILE A 126 5.18 18.75 -7.66
C ILE A 126 4.00 19.70 -7.40
N ILE A 127 3.64 19.85 -6.13
CA ILE A 127 2.62 20.79 -5.68
C ILE A 127 3.34 22.05 -5.22
N GLU A 128 3.06 23.19 -5.86
CA GLU A 128 3.60 24.49 -5.46
C GLU A 128 2.52 25.32 -4.76
N LYS A 129 2.80 25.77 -3.54
CA LYS A 129 1.92 26.67 -2.78
C LYS A 129 2.74 27.59 -1.91
N ASP A 130 2.36 28.87 -1.88
CA ASP A 130 3.03 29.93 -1.12
C ASP A 130 4.55 30.02 -1.40
N GLY A 131 4.96 29.69 -2.63
CA GLY A 131 6.36 29.69 -3.07
C GLY A 131 7.18 28.48 -2.63
N VAL A 132 6.57 27.49 -1.96
CA VAL A 132 7.20 26.23 -1.55
C VAL A 132 6.76 25.11 -2.49
N LYS A 133 7.71 24.31 -2.97
CA LYS A 133 7.51 23.15 -3.84
C LYS A 133 7.61 21.86 -3.05
N ILE A 134 6.55 21.06 -3.10
CA ILE A 134 6.49 19.73 -2.50
C ILE A 134 6.43 18.69 -3.61
N GLY A 135 7.51 17.92 -3.76
CA GLY A 135 7.53 16.74 -4.59
C GLY A 135 6.82 15.58 -3.88
N VAL A 136 5.96 14.87 -4.60
CA VAL A 136 5.33 13.63 -4.14
C VAL A 136 5.64 12.54 -5.15
N TYR A 137 6.39 11.53 -4.73
CA TYR A 137 6.71 10.34 -5.53
C TYR A 137 5.92 9.14 -5.00
N ALA A 138 5.39 8.30 -5.89
CA ALA A 138 4.65 7.11 -5.48
C ALA A 138 5.10 5.85 -6.22
N CYS A 139 5.27 4.76 -5.49
CA CYS A 139 5.63 3.44 -6.04
C CYS A 139 5.05 2.30 -5.19
N ALA A 140 4.95 1.11 -5.77
CA ALA A 140 4.42 -0.09 -5.12
C ALA A 140 5.39 -1.27 -5.21
N GLU A 141 5.32 -2.19 -4.26
CA GLU A 141 6.03 -3.47 -4.36
C GLU A 141 5.56 -4.29 -5.57
N HIS A 142 6.42 -5.19 -6.04
CA HIS A 142 6.16 -6.00 -7.22
C HIS A 142 5.08 -7.06 -6.94
N GLU A 143 3.87 -6.79 -7.42
CA GLU A 143 2.73 -7.73 -7.44
C GLU A 143 2.18 -7.92 -8.88
N PHE A 144 0.92 -8.33 -9.00
CA PHE A 144 0.27 -8.63 -10.28
C PHE A 144 -0.13 -7.39 -11.09
N THR A 145 -0.05 -6.19 -10.50
CA THR A 145 -0.60 -4.95 -11.08
C THR A 145 0.47 -3.91 -11.46
N VAL A 146 1.76 -4.23 -11.32
CA VAL A 146 2.83 -3.29 -11.70
C VAL A 146 3.02 -3.26 -13.22
N ALA A 147 3.39 -2.09 -13.73
CA ALA A 147 3.72 -1.94 -15.14
C ALA A 147 4.97 -2.74 -15.51
N THR A 148 5.07 -3.07 -16.79
CA THR A 148 6.27 -3.67 -17.39
C THR A 148 6.75 -2.81 -18.56
N GLU A 149 7.84 -3.22 -19.21
CA GLU A 149 8.31 -2.59 -20.44
C GLU A 149 7.24 -2.50 -21.54
N ASN A 150 6.23 -3.37 -21.51
CA ASN A 150 5.22 -3.47 -22.58
C ASN A 150 3.78 -3.58 -22.06
N SER A 151 3.52 -3.24 -20.79
CA SER A 151 2.17 -3.30 -20.24
C SER A 151 1.95 -2.20 -19.21
N ALA A 152 0.72 -1.70 -19.15
CA ALA A 152 0.34 -0.67 -18.20
C ALA A 152 0.38 -1.20 -16.76
N GLY A 153 0.29 -0.31 -15.77
CA GLY A 153 0.15 -0.68 -14.37
C GLY A 153 0.70 0.35 -13.38
N ALA A 154 0.77 -0.05 -12.11
CA ALA A 154 1.36 0.73 -11.03
C ALA A 154 2.89 0.89 -11.21
N ASN A 155 3.42 2.03 -10.76
CA ASN A 155 4.85 2.32 -10.74
C ASN A 155 5.56 1.36 -9.77
N PRO A 156 6.38 0.42 -10.25
CA PRO A 156 7.07 -0.51 -9.36
C PRO A 156 8.19 0.20 -8.59
N PHE A 157 8.38 -0.18 -7.34
CA PHE A 157 9.64 0.07 -6.66
C PHE A 157 10.72 -0.84 -7.25
N ASP A 158 11.75 -0.23 -7.83
CA ASP A 158 12.95 -0.91 -8.29
C ASP A 158 14.18 -0.22 -7.69
N PRO A 159 14.98 -0.92 -6.86
CA PRO A 159 16.16 -0.33 -6.22
C PRO A 159 17.22 0.15 -7.21
N LEU A 160 17.18 -0.26 -8.49
CA LEU A 160 18.11 0.18 -9.52
C LEU A 160 17.73 1.52 -10.15
N THR A 161 16.44 1.87 -10.16
CA THR A 161 15.93 3.05 -10.89
C THR A 161 15.20 4.04 -9.99
N THR A 162 14.35 3.55 -9.08
CA THR A 162 13.55 4.40 -8.17
C THR A 162 14.42 5.31 -7.30
N LEU A 163 15.57 4.82 -6.84
CA LEU A 163 16.47 5.60 -6.00
C LEU A 163 17.12 6.77 -6.75
N ASP A 164 17.28 6.67 -8.05
CA ASP A 164 17.83 7.75 -8.87
C ASP A 164 16.73 8.73 -9.28
N ASP A 165 15.52 8.25 -9.55
CA ASP A 165 14.32 9.10 -9.75
C ASP A 165 14.08 10.01 -8.53
N ILE A 166 14.15 9.45 -7.31
CA ILE A 166 14.00 10.20 -6.05
C ILE A 166 15.10 11.26 -5.90
N CYS A 167 16.34 10.89 -6.21
CA CYS A 167 17.48 11.80 -6.11
C CYS A 167 17.37 12.98 -7.08
N ASN A 168 16.90 12.73 -8.30
CA ASN A 168 16.66 13.75 -9.31
C ASN A 168 15.50 14.66 -8.90
N LEU A 169 14.37 14.09 -8.46
CA LEU A 169 13.19 14.85 -8.05
C LEU A 169 13.49 15.79 -6.88
N LYS A 170 14.33 15.38 -5.91
CA LYS A 170 14.73 16.24 -4.80
C LYS A 170 15.42 17.53 -5.28
N GLN A 171 16.03 17.56 -6.46
CA GLN A 171 16.64 18.79 -7.00
C GLN A 171 15.60 19.80 -7.50
N GLU A 172 14.34 19.38 -7.67
CA GLU A 172 13.26 20.19 -8.25
C GLU A 172 12.25 20.70 -7.22
N CYS A 173 12.35 20.24 -5.96
CA CYS A 173 11.43 20.58 -4.87
C CYS A 173 12.15 20.89 -3.55
N ASP A 174 11.52 21.68 -2.70
CA ASP A 174 12.05 22.01 -1.36
C ASP A 174 11.92 20.81 -0.42
N TYR A 175 10.76 20.14 -0.46
CA TYR A 175 10.46 18.93 0.31
C TYR A 175 9.96 17.80 -0.57
N LEU A 176 10.38 16.57 -0.27
CA LEU A 176 10.04 15.37 -1.01
C LEU A 176 9.38 14.34 -0.09
N ILE A 177 8.15 13.98 -0.45
CA ILE A 177 7.35 12.94 0.18
C ILE A 177 7.35 11.71 -0.73
N VAL A 178 7.68 10.54 -0.18
CA VAL A 178 7.60 9.26 -0.89
C VAL A 178 6.47 8.42 -0.30
N LEU A 179 5.47 8.10 -1.11
CA LEU A 179 4.42 7.15 -0.81
C LEU A 179 4.85 5.77 -1.33
N TYR A 180 5.15 4.86 -0.41
CA TYR A 180 5.61 3.51 -0.72
C TYR A 180 4.49 2.51 -0.39
N HIS A 181 3.87 1.92 -1.40
CA HIS A 181 2.81 0.94 -1.19
C HIS A 181 3.41 -0.47 -1.11
N GLY A 182 3.64 -0.94 0.11
CA GLY A 182 4.30 -2.24 0.33
C GLY A 182 4.58 -2.55 1.79
N GLY A 183 5.20 -3.70 2.01
CA GLY A 183 5.35 -4.30 3.33
C GLY A 183 4.38 -5.45 3.54
N LYS A 184 4.18 -5.86 4.80
CA LYS A 184 3.33 -7.02 5.09
C LYS A 184 2.02 -6.60 5.74
N GLU A 185 0.92 -6.98 5.10
CA GLU A 185 -0.43 -6.89 5.67
C GLU A 185 -0.47 -7.40 7.12
N GLU A 186 -1.14 -6.62 7.99
CA GLU A 186 -1.38 -6.95 9.39
C GLU A 186 -0.10 -7.22 10.20
N TYR A 187 1.02 -6.59 9.81
CA TYR A 187 2.28 -6.64 10.55
C TYR A 187 2.72 -5.22 10.94
N ARG A 188 2.72 -4.94 12.26
CA ARG A 188 2.90 -3.59 12.81
C ARG A 188 4.35 -3.10 12.92
N TYR A 189 5.33 -3.91 12.52
CA TYR A 189 6.75 -3.53 12.47
C TYR A 189 7.23 -3.61 11.01
N PRO A 190 8.27 -2.87 10.61
CA PRO A 190 8.88 -3.10 9.31
C PRO A 190 9.59 -4.47 9.28
N SER A 191 9.70 -5.07 8.11
CA SER A 191 10.73 -6.11 7.92
C SER A 191 12.13 -5.46 7.93
N PRO A 192 13.20 -6.21 8.24
CA PRO A 192 14.56 -5.68 8.13
C PRO A 192 14.87 -5.11 6.74
N TYR A 193 14.34 -5.73 5.69
CA TYR A 193 14.50 -5.25 4.32
C TYR A 193 13.71 -3.96 4.07
N LEU A 194 12.46 -3.87 4.51
CA LEU A 194 11.63 -2.68 4.35
C LEU A 194 12.26 -1.47 5.06
N GLN A 195 12.74 -1.63 6.30
CA GLN A 195 13.47 -0.55 6.98
C GLN A 195 14.70 -0.11 6.18
N LYS A 196 15.47 -1.06 5.64
CA LYS A 196 16.65 -0.74 4.81
C LYS A 196 16.25 0.02 3.54
N VAL A 197 15.15 -0.37 2.89
CA VAL A 197 14.62 0.32 1.70
C VAL A 197 14.20 1.75 2.05
N CYS A 198 13.38 1.95 3.09
CA CYS A 198 12.91 3.28 3.47
C CYS A 198 14.06 4.20 3.91
N ARG A 199 15.02 3.71 4.70
CA ARG A 199 16.23 4.47 5.04
C ARG A 199 17.03 4.85 3.80
N ARG A 200 17.11 3.96 2.80
CA ARG A 200 17.82 4.26 1.56
C ARG A 200 17.09 5.28 0.68
N ILE A 201 15.76 5.30 0.73
CA ILE A 201 14.94 6.35 0.11
C ILE A 201 15.24 7.71 0.76
N VAL A 202 15.32 7.77 2.10
CA VAL A 202 15.74 8.97 2.84
C VAL A 202 17.15 9.41 2.44
N ASP A 203 18.12 8.49 2.39
CA ASP A 203 19.49 8.80 1.95
C ASP A 203 19.56 9.44 0.56
N LYS A 204 18.55 9.20 -0.28
CA LYS A 204 18.44 9.73 -1.64
C LYS A 204 17.70 11.07 -1.72
N GLY A 205 17.20 11.59 -0.59
CA GLY A 205 16.69 12.95 -0.48
C GLY A 205 15.22 13.07 -0.08
N ALA A 206 14.54 11.97 0.22
CA ALA A 206 13.18 12.04 0.76
C ALA A 206 13.18 12.58 2.20
N ASP A 207 12.38 13.62 2.46
CA ASP A 207 12.21 14.18 3.80
C ASP A 207 11.16 13.39 4.60
N ILE A 208 10.20 12.77 3.89
CA ILE A 208 9.16 11.91 4.49
C ILE A 208 8.96 10.66 3.62
N VAL A 209 8.92 9.48 4.26
CA VAL A 209 8.54 8.21 3.64
C VAL A 209 7.33 7.64 4.37
N ILE A 210 6.26 7.36 3.65
CA ILE A 210 5.02 6.81 4.20
C ILE A 210 4.73 5.48 3.53
N CYS A 211 4.75 4.41 4.33
CA CYS A 211 4.36 3.09 3.88
C CYS A 211 2.83 2.92 3.97
N GLN A 212 2.24 2.50 2.86
CA GLN A 212 0.83 2.10 2.70
C GLN A 212 0.78 0.59 2.41
N HIS A 213 -0.39 -0.05 2.25
CA HIS A 213 -0.59 -1.51 2.06
C HIS A 213 -0.77 -2.36 3.33
N SER A 214 -0.08 -2.05 4.44
CA SER A 214 -0.12 -2.95 5.61
C SER A 214 -1.49 -3.03 6.30
N HIS A 215 -2.43 -2.15 5.91
CA HIS A 215 -3.78 -1.97 6.47
C HIS A 215 -3.82 -1.84 8.00
N CYS A 216 -2.72 -1.42 8.62
CA CYS A 216 -2.61 -1.29 10.06
C CYS A 216 -1.67 -0.15 10.48
N ILE A 217 -1.87 0.36 11.71
CA ILE A 217 -0.95 1.32 12.31
C ILE A 217 0.33 0.59 12.72
N GLY A 218 1.41 0.88 12.01
CA GLY A 218 2.74 0.37 12.27
C GLY A 218 3.45 1.16 13.38
N CYS A 219 4.63 1.66 13.04
CA CYS A 219 5.47 2.51 13.88
C CYS A 219 6.13 3.59 13.02
N MET A 220 6.83 4.53 13.65
CA MET A 220 7.63 5.52 12.95
C MET A 220 9.08 5.53 13.41
N GLU A 221 9.92 6.08 12.55
CA GLU A 221 11.33 6.26 12.78
C GLU A 221 11.73 7.67 12.34
N GLN A 222 12.52 8.36 13.18
CA GLN A 222 13.29 9.52 12.72
C GLN A 222 14.66 9.05 12.27
N TYR A 223 15.02 9.34 11.01
CA TYR A 223 16.28 8.90 10.41
C TYR A 223 16.88 10.06 9.60
N ASN A 224 18.10 10.50 9.94
CA ASN A 224 18.78 11.64 9.29
C ASN A 224 17.87 12.88 9.13
N GLU A 225 17.24 13.33 10.21
CA GLU A 225 16.30 14.48 10.24
C GLU A 225 15.02 14.29 9.43
N SER A 226 14.84 13.15 8.78
CA SER A 226 13.66 12.78 8.00
C SER A 226 12.74 11.85 8.78
N HIS A 227 11.51 11.71 8.32
CA HIS A 227 10.49 10.88 8.96
C HIS A 227 10.12 9.68 8.12
N ILE A 228 10.10 8.50 8.72
CA ILE A 228 9.63 7.27 8.08
C ILE A 228 8.46 6.72 8.88
N VAL A 229 7.34 6.43 8.23
CA VAL A 229 6.14 5.82 8.83
C VAL A 229 5.90 4.48 8.16
N TYR A 230 6.00 3.38 8.90
CA TYR A 230 5.95 2.01 8.38
C TYR A 230 4.54 1.42 8.26
N GLY A 231 3.51 2.27 8.27
CA GLY A 231 2.12 1.87 8.16
C GLY A 231 1.20 2.85 8.87
N GLN A 232 0.31 3.49 8.12
CA GLN A 232 -0.69 4.43 8.65
C GLN A 232 -2.11 3.85 8.71
N GLY A 233 -2.32 2.62 8.23
CA GLY A 233 -3.65 2.03 8.11
C GLY A 233 -4.48 2.59 6.95
N ASN A 234 -5.75 2.19 6.92
CA ASN A 234 -6.70 2.57 5.87
C ASN A 234 -7.26 3.97 6.05
N PHE A 235 -7.52 4.70 4.97
CA PHE A 235 -8.33 5.91 5.05
C PHE A 235 -9.83 5.56 5.08
N ILE A 236 -10.39 5.05 3.99
CA ILE A 236 -11.78 4.59 3.91
C ILE A 236 -11.78 3.26 3.18
N PHE A 237 -11.75 2.16 3.93
CA PHE A 237 -11.73 0.82 3.34
C PHE A 237 -12.42 -0.19 4.27
N ASP A 238 -13.65 -0.57 3.94
CA ASP A 238 -14.47 -1.52 4.71
C ASP A 238 -14.46 -2.92 4.08
N ALA A 239 -13.31 -3.60 4.10
CA ALA A 239 -13.20 -4.99 3.62
C ALA A 239 -13.05 -6.03 4.75
N CYS A 240 -12.53 -5.62 5.92
CA CYS A 240 -12.32 -6.50 7.07
C CYS A 240 -12.68 -5.79 8.38
N ASP A 241 -13.14 -6.55 9.38
CA ASP A 241 -13.42 -6.09 10.73
C ASP A 241 -12.52 -6.82 11.73
N ASN A 242 -11.36 -6.23 12.02
CA ASN A 242 -10.38 -6.73 12.97
C ASN A 242 -9.55 -5.59 13.58
N GLU A 243 -8.74 -5.89 14.59
CA GLU A 243 -7.97 -4.87 15.32
C GLU A 243 -6.94 -4.09 14.48
N PHE A 244 -6.53 -4.63 13.33
CA PHE A 244 -5.59 -3.97 12.42
C PHE A 244 -6.30 -2.93 11.56
N TRP A 245 -7.46 -3.30 11.02
CA TRP A 245 -8.25 -2.49 10.10
C TRP A 245 -9.11 -1.43 10.78
N ASN A 246 -9.38 -1.57 12.08
CA ASN A 246 -10.31 -0.70 12.81
C ASN A 246 -9.71 0.64 13.25
N THR A 247 -8.40 0.83 13.12
CA THR A 247 -7.71 2.07 13.51
C THR A 247 -6.70 2.47 12.45
N SER A 248 -6.61 3.77 12.17
CA SER A 248 -5.63 4.35 11.24
C SER A 248 -5.13 5.70 11.73
N LEU A 249 -4.12 6.24 11.06
CA LEU A 249 -3.60 7.58 11.26
C LEU A 249 -3.77 8.37 9.96
N LEU A 250 -4.32 9.58 10.06
CA LEU A 250 -4.05 10.62 9.07
C LEU A 250 -2.74 11.29 9.45
N ILE A 251 -1.86 11.46 8.47
CA ILE A 251 -0.58 12.14 8.67
C ILE A 251 -0.77 13.59 8.24
N LYS A 252 -0.77 14.49 9.23
CA LYS A 252 -0.82 15.92 8.99
C LYS A 252 0.62 16.46 8.99
N ILE A 253 0.97 17.20 7.94
CA ILE A 253 2.29 17.80 7.77
C ILE A 253 2.10 19.30 7.71
N GLU A 254 2.73 20.01 8.65
CA GLU A 254 2.77 21.46 8.67
C GLU A 254 4.12 21.90 8.14
N VAL A 255 4.09 22.70 7.07
CA VAL A 255 5.27 23.24 6.42
C VAL A 255 5.43 24.69 6.85
N GLU A 256 6.41 24.91 7.71
CA GLU A 256 6.90 26.20 8.17
C GLU A 256 8.40 26.34 7.81
N GLU A 257 9.27 26.77 8.73
CA GLU A 257 10.73 26.70 8.55
C GLU A 257 11.25 25.25 8.54
N LYS A 258 10.50 24.33 9.16
CA LYS A 258 10.76 22.89 9.21
C LYS A 258 9.45 22.13 9.00
N LEU A 259 9.56 20.85 8.67
CA LEU A 259 8.42 19.94 8.64
C LEU A 259 8.04 19.55 10.07
N ASN A 260 6.79 19.81 10.45
CA ASN A 260 6.19 19.26 11.66
C ASN A 260 5.16 18.19 11.28
N ILE A 261 5.23 17.03 11.92
CA ILE A 261 4.33 15.90 11.64
C ILE A 261 3.44 15.64 12.85
N GLU A 262 2.13 15.74 12.63
CA GLU A 262 1.11 15.36 13.58
C GLU A 262 0.38 14.10 13.09
N TYR A 263 0.20 13.13 13.99
CA TYR A 263 -0.57 11.91 13.72
C TYR A 263 -1.97 12.07 14.30
N ILE A 264 -2.98 12.01 13.44
CA ILE A 264 -4.39 12.18 13.81
C ILE A 264 -5.08 10.81 13.75
N PRO A 265 -5.35 10.15 14.89
CA PRO A 265 -5.99 8.84 14.88
C PRO A 265 -7.44 8.93 14.42
N ILE A 266 -7.79 8.05 13.48
CA ILE A 266 -9.15 7.81 13.03
C ILE A 266 -9.52 6.36 13.31
N VAL A 267 -10.82 6.11 13.46
CA VAL A 267 -11.36 4.80 13.79
C VAL A 267 -12.46 4.45 12.81
N LYS A 268 -12.48 3.19 12.39
CA LYS A 268 -13.58 2.65 11.62
C LYS A 268 -14.81 2.58 12.52
N LYS A 269 -15.93 3.13 12.06
CA LYS A 269 -17.24 3.02 12.68
C LYS A 269 -18.21 2.53 11.63
N GLU A 270 -18.58 1.25 11.75
CA GLU A 270 -19.35 0.53 10.72
C GLU A 270 -18.59 0.58 9.38
N ASN A 271 -19.20 1.12 8.33
CA ASN A 271 -18.66 1.24 6.98
C ASN A 271 -17.99 2.61 6.70
N CYS A 272 -17.83 3.45 7.73
CA CYS A 272 -17.30 4.82 7.65
C CYS A 272 -16.13 5.02 8.63
N ILE A 273 -15.55 6.22 8.65
CA ILE A 273 -14.51 6.59 9.62
C ILE A 273 -14.93 7.77 10.50
N ARG A 274 -14.38 7.84 11.71
CA ARG A 274 -14.57 8.94 12.65
C ARG A 274 -13.24 9.34 13.25
N LEU A 275 -13.16 10.58 13.73
CA LEU A 275 -12.07 11.00 14.61
C LEU A 275 -12.08 10.10 15.86
N ALA A 276 -10.90 9.63 16.29
CA ALA A 276 -10.79 8.88 17.52
C ALA A 276 -11.19 9.76 18.72
N THR A 277 -11.90 9.18 19.69
CA THR A 277 -12.14 9.88 20.97
C THR A 277 -10.81 10.11 21.70
N GLU A 278 -10.76 11.07 22.63
CA GLU A 278 -9.52 11.38 23.37
C GLU A 278 -8.91 10.17 24.11
N GLU A 279 -9.74 9.23 24.56
CA GLU A 279 -9.25 7.97 25.14
C GLU A 279 -8.62 7.06 24.08
N MET A 280 -9.31 6.83 22.96
CA MET A 280 -8.81 6.00 21.86
C MET A 280 -7.55 6.62 21.25
N LYS A 281 -7.53 7.94 21.05
CA LYS A 281 -6.37 8.70 20.57
C LYS A 281 -5.15 8.44 21.45
N ARG A 282 -5.29 8.57 22.78
CA ARG A 282 -4.18 8.31 23.72
C ARG A 282 -3.67 6.87 23.61
N ASN A 283 -4.56 5.88 23.54
CA ASN A 283 -4.16 4.48 23.46
C ASN A 283 -3.46 4.15 22.12
N ILE A 284 -4.05 4.59 21.01
CA ILE A 284 -3.49 4.39 19.66
C ILE A 284 -2.09 5.00 19.56
N LEU A 285 -1.94 6.25 19.99
CA LEU A 285 -0.65 6.95 19.94
C LEU A 285 0.37 6.38 20.94
N ALA A 286 -0.06 5.94 22.12
CA ALA A 286 0.84 5.28 23.07
C ALA A 286 1.41 3.98 22.50
N ASP A 287 0.57 3.16 21.88
CA ASP A 287 0.97 1.91 21.24
C ASP A 287 1.87 2.16 20.01
N PHE A 288 1.54 3.16 19.20
CA PHE A 288 2.34 3.60 18.06
C PHE A 288 3.73 4.06 18.51
N ASN A 289 3.80 4.97 19.49
CA ASN A 289 5.07 5.50 20.03
C ASN A 289 5.90 4.42 20.70
N LYS A 290 5.27 3.51 21.44
CA LYS A 290 5.97 2.36 22.04
C LYS A 290 6.68 1.52 20.98
N ARG A 291 6.01 1.21 19.86
CA ARG A 291 6.65 0.48 18.76
C ARG A 291 7.76 1.29 18.09
N SER A 292 7.58 2.60 17.98
CA SER A 292 8.61 3.52 17.46
C SER A 292 9.87 3.53 18.34
N ASP A 293 9.73 3.50 19.66
CA ASP A 293 10.87 3.41 20.59
C ASP A 293 11.53 2.02 20.54
N GLU A 294 10.73 0.97 20.41
CA GLU A 294 11.18 -0.41 20.32
C GLU A 294 12.10 -0.64 19.10
N ILE A 295 11.75 -0.11 17.93
CA ILE A 295 12.54 -0.33 16.70
C ILE A 295 13.92 0.35 16.71
N LEU A 296 14.19 1.24 17.67
CA LEU A 296 15.52 1.82 17.88
C LEU A 296 16.49 0.83 18.54
N GLN A 297 15.97 -0.21 19.19
CA GLN A 297 16.77 -1.24 19.83
C GLN A 297 17.41 -2.15 18.78
N LYS A 298 18.74 -2.19 18.77
CA LYS A 298 19.52 -3.00 17.82
C LYS A 298 19.11 -4.48 17.90
N GLY A 299 18.73 -5.06 16.77
CA GLY A 299 18.37 -6.48 16.64
C GLY A 299 16.90 -6.80 16.89
N LEU A 300 16.10 -5.85 17.40
CA LEU A 300 14.70 -6.11 17.72
C LEU A 300 13.85 -6.38 16.46
N ILE A 301 14.09 -5.62 15.39
CA ILE A 301 13.35 -5.79 14.13
C ILE A 301 13.62 -7.19 13.56
N GLU A 302 14.88 -7.63 13.55
CA GLU A 302 15.26 -8.97 13.12
C GLU A 302 14.62 -10.04 14.00
N GLU A 303 14.61 -9.86 15.33
CA GLU A 303 13.96 -10.78 16.27
C GLU A 303 12.45 -10.90 16.00
N LYS A 304 11.73 -9.77 15.95
CA LYS A 304 10.28 -9.71 15.72
C LYS A 304 9.91 -10.29 14.36
N TYR A 305 10.69 -10.00 13.33
CA TYR A 305 10.43 -10.51 11.99
C TYR A 305 10.72 -12.00 11.89
N ASN A 306 11.76 -12.50 12.56
CA ASN A 306 12.04 -13.93 12.65
C ASN A 306 10.91 -14.70 13.37
N GLU A 307 10.34 -14.14 14.44
CA GLU A 307 9.17 -14.70 15.11
C GLU A 307 7.96 -14.73 14.17
N PHE A 308 7.67 -13.62 13.51
CA PHE A 308 6.58 -13.53 12.53
C PHE A 308 6.76 -14.54 11.38
N ALA A 309 7.96 -14.66 10.84
CA ALA A 309 8.29 -15.61 9.77
C ALA A 309 8.09 -17.06 10.22
N LYS A 310 8.49 -17.43 11.44
CA LYS A 310 8.23 -18.76 12.02
C LYS A 310 6.74 -19.08 12.12
N ASN A 311 5.92 -18.08 12.43
CA ASN A 311 4.46 -18.25 12.50
C ASN A 311 3.81 -18.39 11.11
N LYS A 312 4.41 -17.79 10.07
CA LYS A 312 3.85 -17.81 8.69
C LYS A 312 4.42 -18.93 7.81
N ILE A 313 5.60 -19.49 8.08
CA ILE A 313 6.28 -20.43 7.17
C ILE A 313 5.42 -21.67 6.83
N GLN A 314 4.65 -22.20 7.79
CA GLN A 314 3.77 -23.34 7.50
C GLN A 314 2.65 -23.00 6.51
N PHE A 315 2.18 -21.76 6.51
CA PHE A 315 1.20 -21.30 5.52
C PHE A 315 1.83 -21.31 4.12
N TYR A 316 3.00 -20.69 3.94
CA TYR A 316 3.69 -20.63 2.65
C TYR A 316 4.04 -22.02 2.10
N LEU A 317 4.61 -22.91 2.92
CA LEU A 317 4.94 -24.27 2.49
C LEU A 317 3.70 -25.05 2.04
N ARG A 318 2.55 -24.85 2.71
CA ARG A 318 1.28 -25.47 2.30
C ARG A 318 0.78 -24.92 0.97
N SER A 319 0.94 -23.62 0.73
CA SER A 319 0.61 -23.01 -0.55
C SER A 319 1.48 -23.58 -1.67
N PHE A 320 2.79 -23.77 -1.44
CA PHE A 320 3.70 -24.36 -2.41
C PHE A 320 3.41 -25.83 -2.75
N CYS A 321 2.92 -26.65 -1.80
CA CYS A 321 2.67 -28.06 -2.10
C CYS A 321 1.35 -28.30 -2.85
N GLY A 322 0.56 -27.26 -3.11
CA GLY A 322 -0.71 -27.38 -3.81
C GLY A 322 -1.77 -28.19 -3.05
N PHE A 323 -1.62 -28.33 -1.73
CA PHE A 323 -2.62 -29.03 -0.92
C PHE A 323 -3.95 -28.27 -0.98
N GLY A 324 -4.95 -28.87 -1.62
CA GLY A 324 -6.32 -28.36 -1.58
C GLY A 324 -6.82 -28.16 -0.14
N LYS A 325 -7.84 -27.32 0.05
CA LYS A 325 -8.36 -26.91 1.37
C LYS A 325 -8.58 -28.09 2.33
N TRP A 326 -9.12 -29.20 1.81
CA TRP A 326 -9.40 -30.42 2.57
C TRP A 326 -8.14 -31.13 3.08
N LEU A 327 -7.17 -31.38 2.19
CA LEU A 327 -5.90 -32.02 2.55
C LEU A 327 -5.10 -31.17 3.53
N SER A 328 -5.10 -29.84 3.32
CA SER A 328 -4.48 -28.90 4.25
C SER A 328 -5.09 -28.96 5.65
N ARG A 329 -6.44 -29.06 5.76
CA ARG A 329 -7.14 -29.19 7.04
C ARG A 329 -6.87 -30.54 7.71
N ILE A 330 -6.93 -31.63 6.96
CA ILE A 330 -6.63 -32.98 7.46
C ILE A 330 -5.20 -33.02 8.00
N ASP A 331 -4.22 -32.55 7.24
CA ASP A 331 -2.84 -32.56 7.68
C ASP A 331 -2.63 -31.69 8.93
N ARG A 332 -3.25 -30.50 8.96
CA ARG A 332 -3.13 -29.58 10.10
C ARG A 332 -3.73 -30.15 11.39
N HIS A 333 -4.97 -30.63 11.33
CA HIS A 333 -5.74 -30.98 12.54
C HIS A 333 -5.63 -32.45 12.92
N LEU A 334 -5.60 -33.37 11.96
CA LEU A 334 -5.57 -34.81 12.22
C LEU A 334 -4.14 -35.35 12.24
N LEU A 335 -3.32 -34.96 11.27
CA LEU A 335 -1.95 -35.49 11.13
C LEU A 335 -0.89 -34.59 11.77
N ARG A 336 -1.29 -33.47 12.39
CA ARG A 336 -0.41 -32.52 13.08
C ARG A 336 0.81 -32.12 12.23
N GLY A 337 0.60 -31.81 10.96
CA GLY A 337 1.62 -31.37 10.02
C GLY A 337 2.60 -32.46 9.56
N ARG A 338 2.29 -33.75 9.75
CA ARG A 338 3.20 -34.85 9.36
C ARG A 338 3.36 -34.96 7.84
N LEU A 339 2.31 -34.75 7.05
CA LEU A 339 2.43 -34.80 5.59
C LEU A 339 3.30 -33.64 5.09
N LEU A 340 3.06 -32.43 5.59
CA LEU A 340 3.86 -31.25 5.22
C LEU A 340 5.35 -31.46 5.55
N ARG A 341 5.66 -31.96 6.75
CA ARG A 341 7.05 -32.24 7.16
C ARG A 341 7.70 -33.38 6.38
N LYS A 342 6.92 -34.36 5.92
CA LYS A 342 7.44 -35.45 5.08
C LYS A 342 7.79 -34.94 3.68
N LEU A 343 6.97 -34.06 3.11
CA LEU A 343 7.23 -33.44 1.81
C LEU A 343 8.40 -32.45 1.89
N TYR A 344 8.38 -31.57 2.87
CA TYR A 344 9.43 -30.57 3.11
C TYR A 344 10.35 -31.00 4.24
N ASN A 345 11.20 -31.99 3.96
CA ASN A 345 12.33 -32.28 4.85
C ASN A 345 13.41 -31.19 4.72
N ASN A 346 14.41 -31.21 5.61
CA ASN A 346 15.47 -30.19 5.64
C ASN A 346 16.13 -29.97 4.28
N ASN A 347 16.39 -31.03 3.51
CA ASN A 347 17.01 -30.90 2.19
C ASN A 347 16.10 -30.18 1.18
N GLN A 348 14.79 -30.44 1.21
CA GLN A 348 13.84 -29.75 0.34
C GLN A 348 13.65 -28.29 0.74
N ILE A 349 13.62 -27.99 2.05
CA ILE A 349 13.57 -26.62 2.56
C ILE A 349 14.80 -25.84 2.10
N LEU A 350 16.00 -26.40 2.23
CA LEU A 350 17.25 -25.75 1.78
C LEU A 350 17.26 -25.48 0.27
N LYS A 351 16.67 -26.37 -0.55
CA LYS A 351 16.53 -26.13 -2.00
C LYS A 351 15.61 -24.95 -2.28
N ILE A 352 14.44 -24.90 -1.65
CA ILE A 352 13.48 -23.80 -1.82
C ILE A 352 14.11 -22.49 -1.36
N GLN A 353 14.80 -22.50 -0.21
CA GLN A 353 15.53 -21.34 0.29
C GLN A 353 16.55 -20.85 -0.74
N ASN A 354 17.39 -21.73 -1.28
CA ASN A 354 18.36 -21.37 -2.32
C ASN A 354 17.68 -20.81 -3.59
N PHE A 355 16.54 -21.36 -4.00
CA PHE A 355 15.80 -20.86 -5.16
C PHE A 355 15.21 -19.46 -4.96
N ILE A 356 14.91 -19.07 -3.72
CA ILE A 356 14.37 -17.75 -3.39
C ILE A 356 15.49 -16.75 -3.11
N GLU A 357 16.50 -17.14 -2.32
CA GLU A 357 17.60 -16.25 -1.91
C GLU A 357 18.54 -15.92 -3.07
N CYS A 358 18.96 -16.90 -3.85
CA CYS A 358 19.84 -16.67 -4.99
C CYS A 358 19.07 -15.93 -6.09
N GLU A 359 19.57 -14.75 -6.48
CA GLU A 359 18.95 -13.86 -7.44
C GLU A 359 18.75 -14.54 -8.79
N ALA A 360 19.77 -15.23 -9.30
CA ALA A 360 19.70 -15.93 -10.59
C ALA A 360 18.66 -17.07 -10.59
N HIS A 361 18.54 -17.81 -9.48
CA HIS A 361 17.51 -18.84 -9.38
C HIS A 361 16.11 -18.24 -9.25
N ARG A 362 15.96 -17.20 -8.43
CA ARG A 362 14.67 -16.52 -8.24
C ARG A 362 14.16 -15.95 -9.54
N GLU A 363 15.03 -15.25 -10.29
CA GLU A 363 14.71 -14.71 -11.62
C GLU A 363 14.25 -15.81 -12.56
N LEU A 364 15.01 -16.91 -12.68
CA LEU A 364 14.68 -18.03 -13.56
C LEU A 364 13.33 -18.67 -13.19
N VAL A 365 13.07 -18.89 -11.90
CA VAL A 365 11.81 -19.47 -11.41
C VAL A 365 10.64 -18.54 -11.71
N LEU A 366 10.77 -17.24 -11.43
CA LEU A 366 9.72 -16.26 -11.70
C LEU A 366 9.42 -16.15 -13.20
N MET A 367 10.43 -16.16 -14.06
CA MET A 367 10.24 -16.16 -15.52
C MET A 367 9.52 -17.42 -16.00
N GLY A 368 9.87 -18.60 -15.47
CA GLY A 368 9.17 -19.84 -15.77
C GLY A 368 7.69 -19.80 -15.39
N LEU A 369 7.38 -19.34 -14.17
CA LEU A 369 6.00 -19.23 -13.67
C LEU A 369 5.16 -18.23 -14.48
N LYS A 370 5.73 -17.08 -14.84
CA LYS A 370 5.04 -16.08 -15.69
C LYS A 370 4.76 -16.61 -17.09
N GLY A 371 5.72 -17.33 -17.69
CA GLY A 371 5.56 -17.95 -19.01
C GLY A 371 4.42 -18.99 -19.05
N GLU A 372 4.29 -19.80 -18.00
CA GLU A 372 3.18 -20.77 -17.89
C GLU A 372 1.82 -20.08 -17.81
N ASN A 373 1.69 -19.03 -17.01
CA ASN A 373 0.44 -18.26 -16.88
C ASN A 373 -0.01 -17.62 -18.21
N ASN A 374 0.93 -17.12 -19.02
CA ASN A 374 0.64 -16.53 -20.32
C ASN A 374 0.37 -17.56 -21.43
N SER A 375 0.76 -18.83 -21.23
CA SER A 375 0.53 -19.92 -22.20
C SER A 375 -0.88 -20.53 -22.10
N GLY A 376 -1.59 -20.32 -20.99
CA GLY A 376 -2.94 -20.83 -20.73
C GLY A 376 -4.05 -20.19 -21.57
N THR A 377 -3.82 -19.03 -22.18
CA THR A 377 -4.78 -18.29 -23.03
C THR A 377 -4.73 -18.69 -24.51
N LYS A 378 -3.85 -19.64 -24.91
CA LYS A 378 -3.77 -20.18 -26.28
C LYS A 378 -4.37 -21.58 -26.45
N LYS A 379 -5.51 -21.88 -25.82
CA LYS A 379 -6.40 -22.94 -26.34
C LYS A 379 -7.45 -22.32 -27.24
N SER A 380 -7.00 -22.01 -28.46
CA SER A 380 -7.84 -21.74 -29.62
C SER A 380 -8.86 -22.86 -29.81
N TYR A 381 -10.12 -22.47 -29.90
CA TYR A 381 -11.19 -23.25 -30.52
C TYR A 381 -10.68 -23.90 -31.81
N LYS A 382 -10.81 -25.22 -31.90
CA LYS A 382 -10.85 -25.97 -33.15
C LYS A 382 -12.25 -26.49 -33.34
#